data_AF-A0A8T4NR99-F1
#
_entry.id   AF-A0A8T4NR99-F1
#
_cell.length_a   1.000
_cell.length_b   1.000
_cell.length_c   1.000
_cell.angle_alpha   90.00
_cell.angle_beta   90.00
_cell.angle_gamma   90.00
#
_symmetry.space_group_name_H-M   'P 1'
#
loop_
_entity.id
_entity.type
_entity.pdbx_description
1 polymer ?
#
loop_
_entity_poly.entity_id
_entity_poly.type
_entity_poly.pdbx_seq_one_letter_code
_entity_poly.pdbx_strand_id
1 'polypeptide(L)'
;MPYAATHILAAILLAELFRHYVIKNNKIFPRYYILIAAIGGILPDFDFGIFYTLSLFGFGFSIEEIHRTFLHTLFVPLLLFIIGFIAMIFNVKLKEISKHHLKIPIVFYILAIGSLLHLILDATFFGEITPFYPFSSFSVGLNILYTLPLSWRGSFLPALDGVLLVLWILWLEFKLKISNYF
;
A
#
# COMPACT_ATOMS: atom_id res chain seq x y z
N MET A 1 -2.05 -7.04 12.39
CA MET A 1 -1.49 -6.07 11.42
C MET A 1 -2.36 -4.85 11.44
N PRO A 2 -1.90 -3.67 11.01
CA PRO A 2 -2.84 -2.64 10.57
C PRO A 2 -3.82 -3.26 9.59
N TYR A 3 -5.10 -2.90 9.68
CA TYR A 3 -6.08 -3.48 8.79
C TYR A 3 -5.79 -3.03 7.36
N ALA A 4 -6.31 -3.76 6.37
CA ALA A 4 -6.23 -3.34 4.96
C ALA A 4 -6.72 -1.88 4.77
N ALA A 5 -7.69 -1.44 5.58
CA ALA A 5 -8.15 -0.06 5.63
C ALA A 5 -7.04 0.93 5.97
N THR A 6 -6.18 0.65 6.95
CA THR A 6 -5.03 1.51 7.31
C THR A 6 -4.12 1.71 6.11
N HIS A 7 -3.74 0.62 5.45
CA HIS A 7 -2.83 0.65 4.31
C HIS A 7 -3.42 1.39 3.11
N ILE A 8 -4.70 1.15 2.80
CA ILE A 8 -5.45 1.86 1.75
C ILE A 8 -5.49 3.36 2.05
N LEU A 9 -5.97 3.74 3.24
CA LEU A 9 -6.20 5.14 3.59
C LEU A 9 -4.88 5.92 3.68
N ALA A 10 -3.84 5.32 4.27
CA ALA A 10 -2.52 5.93 4.32
C ALA A 10 -1.94 6.17 2.91
N ALA A 11 -2.06 5.19 2.00
CA ALA A 11 -1.60 5.34 0.63
C ALA A 11 -2.38 6.41 -0.14
N ILE A 12 -3.72 6.47 0.03
CA ILE A 12 -4.57 7.50 -0.57
C ILE A 12 -4.18 8.89 -0.07
N LEU A 13 -4.08 9.07 1.25
CA LEU A 13 -3.74 10.34 1.87
C LEU A 13 -2.36 10.81 1.43
N LEU A 14 -1.35 9.94 1.44
CA LEU A 14 0.00 10.28 1.00
C LEU A 14 0.03 10.68 -0.48
N ALA A 15 -0.65 9.92 -1.34
CA ALA A 15 -0.72 10.24 -2.77
C ALA A 15 -1.46 11.55 -3.05
N GLU A 16 -2.55 11.83 -2.32
CA GLU A 16 -3.29 13.10 -2.41
C GLU A 16 -2.46 14.29 -1.96
N LEU A 17 -1.77 14.17 -0.81
CA LEU A 17 -0.88 15.21 -0.30
C LEU A 17 0.27 15.48 -1.28
N PHE A 18 0.91 14.44 -1.79
CA PHE A 18 1.97 14.56 -2.79
C PHE A 18 1.46 15.22 -4.07
N ARG A 19 0.30 14.78 -4.58
CA ARG A 19 -0.33 15.38 -5.76
C ARG A 19 -0.62 16.87 -5.56
N HIS A 20 -1.18 17.25 -4.41
CA HIS A 20 -1.61 18.61 -4.15
C HIS A 20 -0.43 19.56 -3.87
N TYR A 21 0.52 19.16 -3.04
CA TYR A 21 1.59 20.04 -2.59
C TYR A 21 2.85 20.00 -3.47
N VAL A 22 3.14 18.86 -4.11
CA VAL A 22 4.35 18.69 -4.93
C VAL A 22 4.04 18.85 -6.41
N ILE A 23 3.12 18.04 -6.96
CA ILE A 23 2.84 18.05 -8.41
C ILE A 23 2.00 19.26 -8.83
N LYS A 24 1.00 19.64 -8.04
CA LYS A 24 0.09 20.79 -8.27
C LYS A 24 -0.69 20.76 -9.60
N ASN A 25 -0.58 19.70 -10.40
CA ASN A 25 -1.18 19.60 -11.73
C ASN A 25 -1.94 18.27 -11.92
N ASN A 26 -3.26 18.39 -12.00
CA ASN A 26 -4.18 17.26 -12.15
C ASN A 26 -4.06 16.51 -13.49
N LYS A 27 -3.50 17.15 -14.54
CA LYS A 27 -3.30 16.50 -15.85
C LYS A 27 -2.09 15.59 -15.85
N ILE A 28 -1.06 15.92 -15.06
CA ILE A 28 0.17 15.12 -14.95
C ILE A 28 -0.06 13.95 -14.00
N PHE A 29 -0.82 14.19 -12.93
CA PHE A 29 -1.16 13.19 -11.94
C PHE A 29 -2.69 13.09 -11.76
N PRO A 30 -3.40 12.39 -12.67
CA PRO A 30 -4.84 12.17 -12.56
C PRO A 30 -5.21 11.37 -11.31
N ARG A 31 -6.49 11.48 -10.89
CA ARG A 31 -7.00 10.81 -9.68
C ARG A 31 -6.88 9.28 -9.72
N TYR A 32 -6.87 8.67 -10.90
CA TYR A 32 -6.64 7.22 -11.04
C TYR A 32 -5.31 6.77 -10.44
N TYR A 33 -4.28 7.62 -10.40
CA TYR A 33 -3.03 7.29 -9.71
C TYR A 33 -3.20 7.18 -8.19
N ILE A 34 -4.15 7.88 -7.59
CA ILE A 34 -4.46 7.76 -6.16
C ILE A 34 -5.13 6.40 -5.89
N LEU A 35 -6.03 5.97 -6.79
CA LEU A 35 -6.59 4.62 -6.74
C LEU A 35 -5.50 3.55 -6.90
N ILE A 36 -4.55 3.75 -7.81
CA ILE A 36 -3.41 2.83 -7.98
C ILE A 36 -2.53 2.81 -6.72
N ALA A 37 -2.34 3.94 -6.03
CA ALA A 37 -1.63 3.98 -4.76
C ALA A 37 -2.33 3.13 -3.69
N ALA A 38 -3.66 3.22 -3.60
CA ALA A 38 -4.47 2.39 -2.72
C ALA A 38 -4.28 0.89 -3.01
N ILE A 39 -4.30 0.50 -4.30
CA ILE A 39 -4.03 -0.87 -4.74
C ILE A 39 -2.61 -1.30 -4.35
N GLY A 40 -1.62 -0.43 -4.55
CA GLY A 40 -0.25 -0.68 -4.12
C GLY A 40 -0.12 -0.91 -2.61
N GLY A 41 -0.89 -0.17 -1.81
CA GLY A 41 -0.94 -0.30 -0.36
C GLY A 41 -1.48 -1.64 0.14
N ILE A 42 -2.30 -2.35 -0.63
CA ILE A 42 -2.80 -3.69 -0.26
C ILE A 42 -2.08 -4.81 -1.02
N LEU A 43 -1.17 -4.47 -1.93
CA LEU A 43 -0.52 -5.45 -2.78
C LEU A 43 0.23 -6.53 -1.99
N PRO A 44 0.95 -6.21 -0.88
CA PRO A 44 1.58 -7.25 -0.07
C PRO A 44 0.59 -8.24 0.56
N ASP A 45 -0.61 -7.78 0.93
CA ASP A 45 -1.66 -8.62 1.52
C ASP A 45 -2.32 -9.58 0.52
N PHE A 46 -1.94 -9.56 -0.76
CA PHE A 46 -2.47 -10.53 -1.74
C PHE A 46 -1.98 -11.96 -1.45
N ASP A 47 -1.00 -12.14 -0.56
CA ASP A 47 -0.56 -13.43 -0.06
C ASP A 47 -1.64 -14.14 0.77
N PHE A 48 -2.63 -13.43 1.33
CA PHE A 48 -3.86 -14.05 1.86
C PHE A 48 -4.62 -14.86 0.79
N GLY A 49 -4.69 -14.35 -0.44
CA GLY A 49 -5.32 -15.08 -1.56
C GLY A 49 -4.55 -16.35 -1.92
N ILE A 50 -3.22 -16.30 -1.82
CA ILE A 50 -2.35 -17.47 -2.01
C ILE A 50 -2.61 -18.49 -0.90
N PHE A 51 -2.67 -18.06 0.37
CA PHE A 51 -3.00 -18.91 1.51
C PHE A 51 -4.30 -19.68 1.31
N TYR A 52 -5.39 -18.98 0.95
CA TYR A 52 -6.68 -19.65 0.72
C TYR A 52 -6.62 -20.63 -0.44
N THR A 53 -5.92 -20.28 -1.52
CA THR A 53 -5.74 -21.17 -2.67
C THR A 53 -5.01 -22.44 -2.26
N LEU A 54 -3.89 -22.34 -1.54
CA LEU A 54 -3.11 -23.49 -1.08
C LEU A 54 -3.89 -24.35 -0.07
N SER A 55 -4.65 -23.71 0.82
CA SER A 55 -5.51 -24.41 1.79
C SER A 55 -6.58 -25.25 1.10
N LEU A 56 -7.16 -24.78 -0.02
CA LEU A 56 -8.13 -25.55 -0.80
C LEU A 56 -7.56 -26.85 -1.39
N PHE A 57 -6.25 -26.88 -1.67
CA PHE A 57 -5.55 -28.07 -2.16
C PHE A 57 -4.98 -28.96 -1.04
N GLY A 58 -5.24 -28.63 0.23
CA GLY A 58 -4.82 -29.44 1.37
C GLY A 58 -3.34 -29.30 1.73
N PHE A 59 -2.65 -28.27 1.25
CA PHE A 59 -1.32 -27.92 1.75
C PHE A 59 -1.50 -27.30 3.13
N GLY A 60 -1.23 -28.05 4.21
CA GLY A 60 -1.49 -27.66 5.60
C GLY A 60 -0.60 -26.54 6.16
N PHE A 61 -0.33 -25.49 5.38
CA PHE A 61 0.39 -24.30 5.81
C PHE A 61 -0.47 -23.46 6.74
N SER A 62 0.15 -22.86 7.75
CA SER A 62 -0.46 -21.83 8.58
C SER A 62 -0.48 -20.49 7.85
N ILE A 63 -1.33 -19.56 8.31
CA ILE A 63 -1.40 -18.24 7.71
C ILE A 63 -0.11 -17.47 7.97
N GLU A 64 0.48 -17.62 9.16
CA GLU A 64 1.73 -16.99 9.56
C GLU A 64 2.94 -17.44 8.73
N GLU A 65 2.92 -18.66 8.17
CA GLU A 65 3.99 -19.17 7.31
C GLU A 65 3.96 -18.56 5.89
N ILE A 66 2.76 -18.21 5.40
CA ILE A 66 2.57 -17.68 4.05
C ILE A 66 2.57 -16.15 4.07
N HIS A 67 1.75 -15.61 4.96
CA HIS A 67 1.51 -14.20 5.08
C HIS A 67 2.64 -13.55 5.91
N ARG A 68 3.25 -12.49 5.37
CA ARG A 68 4.49 -11.82 5.86
C ARG A 68 5.82 -12.38 5.39
N THR A 69 5.79 -13.46 4.62
CA THR A 69 7.02 -14.11 4.14
C THR A 69 7.31 -13.74 2.70
N PHE A 70 6.37 -14.01 1.78
CA PHE A 70 6.66 -13.92 0.34
C PHE A 70 6.50 -12.50 -0.21
N LEU A 71 5.36 -11.86 0.02
CA LEU A 71 5.07 -10.54 -0.53
C LEU A 71 5.52 -9.38 0.38
N HIS A 72 5.85 -9.68 1.63
CA HIS A 72 6.31 -8.69 2.61
C HIS A 72 7.83 -8.52 2.61
N THR A 73 8.39 -8.38 1.41
CA THR A 73 9.84 -8.24 1.18
C THR A 73 10.13 -6.94 0.43
N LEU A 74 11.33 -6.39 0.59
CA LEU A 74 11.75 -5.21 -0.19
C LEU A 74 11.91 -5.52 -1.69
N PHE A 75 11.95 -6.80 -2.07
CA PHE A 75 12.02 -7.21 -3.47
C PHE A 75 10.75 -6.89 -4.24
N VAL A 76 9.57 -6.91 -3.61
CA VAL A 76 8.30 -6.56 -4.29
C VAL A 76 8.30 -5.10 -4.78
N PRO A 77 8.46 -4.09 -3.91
CA PRO A 77 8.51 -2.70 -4.37
C PRO A 77 9.72 -2.44 -5.28
N LEU A 78 10.86 -3.10 -5.05
CA LEU A 78 12.04 -2.98 -5.91
C LEU A 78 11.76 -3.52 -7.33
N LEU A 79 11.13 -4.68 -7.45
CA LEU A 79 10.78 -5.28 -8.74
C LEU A 79 9.81 -4.38 -9.51
N LEU A 80 8.78 -3.86 -8.84
CA LEU A 80 7.84 -2.91 -9.43
C LEU A 80 8.56 -1.65 -9.89
N PHE A 81 9.49 -1.12 -9.10
CA PHE A 81 10.31 0.01 -9.49
C PHE A 81 11.16 -0.28 -10.73
N ILE A 82 11.82 -1.43 -10.79
CA ILE A 82 12.62 -1.87 -11.95
C ILE A 82 11.72 -2.01 -13.20
N ILE A 83 10.54 -2.61 -13.08
CA ILE A 83 9.59 -2.73 -14.20
C ILE A 83 9.16 -1.34 -14.68
N GLY A 84 8.87 -0.41 -13.76
CA GLY A 84 8.56 0.98 -14.10
C GLY A 84 9.71 1.67 -14.83
N PHE A 85 10.95 1.45 -14.38
CA PHE A 85 12.16 1.99 -15.00
C PHE A 85 12.41 1.45 -16.40
N ILE A 86 12.28 0.13 -16.59
CA ILE A 86 12.36 -0.52 -17.90
C ILE A 86 11.27 0.03 -18.82
N ALA A 87 10.02 0.09 -18.37
CA ALA A 87 8.91 0.64 -19.16
C ALA A 87 9.16 2.10 -19.57
N MET A 88 9.87 2.87 -18.75
CA MET A 88 10.25 4.25 -19.05
C MET A 88 11.29 4.31 -20.16
N ILE A 89 12.36 3.52 -20.08
CA ILE A 89 13.43 3.45 -21.10
C ILE A 89 12.85 3.06 -22.45
N PHE A 90 11.99 2.04 -22.49
CA PHE A 90 11.38 1.55 -23.73
C PHE A 90 10.15 2.35 -24.16
N ASN A 91 9.79 3.42 -23.43
CA ASN A 91 8.62 4.26 -23.71
C ASN A 91 7.33 3.44 -23.95
N VAL A 92 7.12 2.43 -23.11
CA VAL A 92 6.00 1.49 -23.23
C VAL A 92 4.67 2.25 -23.09
N LYS A 93 3.81 2.10 -24.10
CA LYS A 93 2.48 2.71 -24.14
C LYS A 93 1.42 1.64 -24.37
N LEU A 94 0.48 1.54 -23.45
CA LEU A 94 -0.75 0.76 -23.63
C LEU A 94 -1.87 1.71 -24.00
N LYS A 95 -2.51 1.48 -25.16
CA LYS A 95 -3.57 2.36 -25.68
C LYS A 95 -4.71 2.53 -24.67
N GLU A 96 -5.15 1.43 -24.06
CA GLU A 96 -6.27 1.44 -23.11
C GLU A 96 -5.96 2.26 -21.85
N ILE A 97 -4.76 2.12 -21.28
CA ILE A 97 -4.36 2.88 -20.10
C ILE A 97 -4.13 4.36 -20.43
N SER A 98 -3.61 4.64 -21.63
CA SER A 98 -3.35 6.01 -22.09
C SER A 98 -4.63 6.83 -22.26
N LYS A 99 -5.79 6.21 -22.50
CA LYS A 99 -7.10 6.88 -22.57
C LYS A 99 -7.43 7.65 -21.28
N HIS A 100 -6.91 7.20 -20.15
CA HIS A 100 -7.10 7.83 -18.83
C HIS A 100 -5.95 8.78 -18.45
N HIS A 101 -5.11 9.18 -19.42
CA HIS A 101 -3.90 10.00 -19.20
C HIS A 101 -2.86 9.34 -18.27
N LEU A 102 -2.90 8.02 -18.14
CA LEU A 102 -1.96 7.25 -17.35
C LEU A 102 -0.75 6.84 -18.19
N LYS A 103 0.43 6.87 -17.57
CA LYS A 103 1.70 6.40 -18.13
C LYS A 103 2.12 5.16 -17.38
N ILE A 104 2.38 4.07 -18.10
CA ILE A 104 2.75 2.76 -17.53
C ILE A 104 3.91 2.84 -16.52
N PRO A 105 5.01 3.57 -16.80
CA PRO A 105 6.10 3.69 -15.82
C PRO A 105 5.62 4.24 -14.47
N ILE A 106 4.75 5.26 -14.51
CA ILE A 106 4.25 5.93 -13.31
C ILE A 106 3.31 5.01 -12.53
N VAL A 107 2.49 4.19 -13.21
CA VAL A 107 1.65 3.16 -12.56
C VAL A 107 2.52 2.24 -11.69
N PHE A 108 3.60 1.70 -12.26
CA PHE A 108 4.51 0.81 -11.54
C PHE A 108 5.25 1.51 -10.39
N TYR A 109 5.70 2.76 -10.58
CA TYR A 109 6.31 3.52 -9.50
C TYR A 109 5.34 3.78 -8.34
N ILE A 110 4.07 4.06 -8.63
CA ILE A 110 3.07 4.27 -7.59
C ILE A 110 2.74 2.97 -6.87
N LEU A 111 2.62 1.85 -7.59
CA LEU A 111 2.47 0.53 -6.97
C LEU A 111 3.65 0.20 -6.05
N ALA A 112 4.89 0.51 -6.50
CA ALA A 112 6.09 0.34 -5.70
C ALA A 112 6.06 1.19 -4.42
N ILE A 113 5.69 2.47 -4.52
CA ILE A 113 5.58 3.36 -3.35
C ILE A 113 4.47 2.91 -2.40
N GLY A 114 3.31 2.51 -2.91
CA GLY A 114 2.22 1.98 -2.10
C GLY A 114 2.63 0.70 -1.36
N SER A 115 3.27 -0.23 -2.04
CA SER A 115 3.78 -1.47 -1.45
C SER A 115 4.88 -1.18 -0.42
N LEU A 116 5.79 -0.24 -0.68
CA LEU A 116 6.78 0.17 0.29
C LEU A 116 6.15 0.81 1.54
N LEU A 117 5.13 1.67 1.35
CA LEU A 117 4.40 2.28 2.46
C LEU A 117 3.72 1.22 3.32
N HIS A 118 3.14 0.19 2.70
CA HIS A 118 2.59 -0.96 3.41
C HIS A 118 3.65 -1.59 4.33
N LEU A 119 4.82 -1.96 3.79
CA LEU A 119 5.90 -2.57 4.59
C LEU A 119 6.36 -1.68 5.74
N ILE A 120 6.44 -0.36 5.50
CA ILE A 120 6.80 0.61 6.54
C ILE A 120 5.75 0.62 7.65
N LEU A 121 4.45 0.67 7.31
CA LEU A 121 3.36 0.66 8.28
C LEU A 121 3.35 -0.64 9.09
N ASP A 122 3.57 -1.76 8.42
CA ASP A 122 3.58 -3.08 9.04
C ASP A 122 4.74 -3.22 10.03
N ALA A 123 5.96 -2.90 9.60
CA ALA A 123 7.15 -2.88 10.45
C ALA A 123 7.02 -1.86 11.60
N THR A 124 6.30 -0.76 11.39
CA THR A 124 6.13 0.28 12.42
C THR A 124 5.12 -0.15 13.49
N PHE A 125 3.93 -0.56 13.06
CA PHE A 125 2.80 -0.73 13.98
C PHE A 125 2.63 -2.15 14.49
N PHE A 126 2.86 -3.18 13.68
CA PHE A 126 2.53 -4.54 14.08
C PHE A 126 3.38 -5.65 13.45
N GLY A 127 4.24 -6.24 14.27
CA GLY A 127 5.06 -7.40 13.93
C GLY A 127 6.35 -7.04 13.21
N GLU A 128 6.93 -8.04 12.59
CA GLU A 128 8.19 -7.94 11.88
C GLU A 128 7.96 -8.28 10.41
N ILE A 129 8.67 -7.58 9.53
CA ILE A 129 8.80 -7.95 8.12
C ILE A 129 10.14 -8.64 7.91
N THR A 130 10.23 -9.53 6.93
CA THR A 130 11.48 -10.17 6.51
C THR A 130 11.95 -9.55 5.19
N PRO A 131 12.61 -8.38 5.22
CA PRO A 131 12.84 -7.55 4.02
C PRO A 131 13.63 -8.24 2.92
N PHE A 132 14.43 -9.26 3.27
CA PHE A 132 15.39 -9.92 2.37
C PHE A 132 15.08 -11.41 2.13
N TYR A 133 13.88 -11.89 2.48
CA TYR A 133 13.45 -13.25 2.12
C TYR A 133 13.40 -13.43 0.59
N PRO A 134 13.80 -14.59 0.02
CA PRO A 134 14.25 -15.83 0.67
C PRO A 134 15.76 -15.91 0.96
N PHE A 135 16.54 -14.87 0.65
CA PHE A 135 18.00 -14.91 0.78
C PHE A 135 18.48 -14.73 2.23
N SER A 136 17.66 -14.13 3.08
CA SER A 136 17.94 -13.96 4.50
C SER A 136 16.66 -14.03 5.32
N SER A 137 16.77 -14.62 6.52
CA SER A 137 15.72 -14.68 7.54
C SER A 137 15.78 -13.48 8.51
N PHE A 138 16.56 -12.44 8.19
CA PHE A 138 16.58 -11.21 8.98
C PHE A 138 15.17 -10.60 9.06
N SER A 139 14.72 -10.34 10.28
CA SER A 139 13.42 -9.73 10.57
C SER A 139 13.61 -8.37 11.25
N VAL A 140 12.72 -7.43 10.96
CA VAL A 140 12.76 -6.08 11.53
C VAL A 140 11.36 -5.52 11.76
N GLY A 141 11.16 -4.87 12.91
CA GLY A 141 9.93 -4.16 13.24
C GLY A 141 10.07 -3.37 14.54
N LEU A 142 9.52 -2.15 14.58
CA LEU A 142 9.43 -1.31 15.77
C LEU A 142 8.37 -1.81 16.75
N ASN A 143 7.35 -2.53 16.25
CA ASN A 143 6.36 -3.20 17.10
C ASN A 143 5.63 -2.25 18.06
N ILE A 144 5.28 -1.03 17.61
CA ILE A 144 4.71 0.02 18.47
C ILE A 144 3.47 -0.47 19.23
N LEU A 145 2.64 -1.34 18.66
CA LEU A 145 1.46 -1.87 19.39
C LEU A 145 1.84 -2.57 20.70
N TYR A 146 3.00 -3.24 20.76
CA TYR A 146 3.45 -3.95 21.95
C TYR A 146 4.02 -3.03 23.03
N THR A 147 4.34 -1.78 22.70
CA THR A 147 4.78 -0.78 23.70
C THR A 147 3.60 -0.12 24.41
N LEU A 148 2.38 -0.24 23.87
CA LEU A 148 1.16 0.30 24.48
C LEU A 148 0.65 -0.56 25.65
N PRO A 149 -0.09 0.04 26.60
CA PRO A 149 -0.82 -0.68 27.65
C PRO A 149 -1.73 -1.77 27.05
N LEU A 150 -1.80 -2.94 27.70
CA LEU A 150 -2.54 -4.10 27.18
C LEU A 150 -4.01 -3.77 26.86
N SER A 151 -4.65 -2.95 27.69
CA SER A 151 -6.04 -2.51 27.50
C SER A 151 -6.27 -1.67 26.24
N TRP A 152 -5.23 -1.06 25.67
CA TRP A 152 -5.34 -0.19 24.49
C TRP A 152 -5.03 -0.91 23.18
N ARG A 153 -4.31 -2.05 23.24
CA ARG A 153 -3.81 -2.74 22.04
C ARG A 153 -4.94 -3.18 21.11
N GLY A 154 -6.05 -3.69 21.67
CA GLY A 154 -7.20 -4.15 20.87
C GLY A 154 -7.94 -3.03 20.15
N SER A 155 -7.96 -1.81 20.69
CA SER A 155 -8.68 -0.67 20.13
C SER A 155 -7.81 0.28 19.31
N PHE A 156 -6.48 0.17 19.40
CA PHE A 156 -5.56 1.12 18.77
C PHE A 156 -5.66 1.14 17.24
N LEU A 157 -5.60 -0.02 16.58
CA LEU A 157 -5.65 -0.10 15.11
C LEU A 157 -7.02 0.31 14.55
N PRO A 158 -8.18 -0.13 15.11
CA PRO A 158 -9.48 0.41 14.70
C PRO A 158 -9.59 1.93 14.91
N ALA A 159 -9.03 2.46 16.00
CA ALA A 159 -9.02 3.90 16.25
C ALA A 159 -8.15 4.65 15.23
N LEU A 160 -6.99 4.10 14.86
CA LEU A 160 -6.13 4.64 13.81
C LEU A 160 -6.86 4.72 12.46
N ASP A 161 -7.58 3.66 12.08
CA ASP A 161 -8.42 3.67 10.87
C ASP A 161 -9.49 4.75 10.93
N GLY A 162 -10.17 4.88 12.06
CA GLY A 162 -11.16 5.95 12.28
C GLY A 162 -10.55 7.34 12.10
N VAL A 163 -9.35 7.57 12.64
CA VAL A 163 -8.62 8.83 12.48
C VAL A 163 -8.25 9.07 11.03
N LEU A 164 -7.66 8.09 10.33
CA LEU A 164 -7.30 8.21 8.92
C LEU A 164 -8.52 8.48 8.03
N LEU A 165 -9.64 7.82 8.32
CA LEU A 165 -10.90 8.02 7.61
C LEU A 165 -11.43 9.45 7.81
N VAL A 166 -11.46 9.94 9.05
CA VAL A 166 -11.87 11.33 9.35
C VAL A 166 -10.95 12.32 8.65
N LEU A 167 -9.63 12.13 8.71
CA LEU A 167 -8.66 12.97 7.99
C LEU A 167 -8.90 12.97 6.48
N TRP A 168 -9.22 11.82 5.90
CA TRP A 168 -9.54 11.72 4.48
C TRP A 168 -10.85 12.44 4.13
N ILE A 169 -11.90 12.30 4.93
CA ILE A 169 -13.17 13.03 4.73
C ILE A 169 -12.96 14.54 4.83
N LEU A 170 -12.23 15.01 5.85
CA LEU A 170 -11.89 16.44 5.98
C LEU A 170 -11.09 16.94 4.79
N TRP A 171 -10.14 16.14 4.30
CA TRP A 171 -9.38 16.45 3.09
C TRP A 171 -10.29 16.59 1.87
N LEU A 172 -11.19 15.62 1.65
CA LEU A 172 -12.16 15.66 0.56
C LEU A 172 -13.05 16.90 0.64
N GLU A 173 -13.57 17.25 1.81
CA GLU A 173 -14.43 18.42 1.98
C GLU A 173 -13.66 19.73 1.75
N PHE A 174 -12.55 19.95 2.47
CA PHE A 174 -11.86 21.23 2.39
C PHE A 174 -11.11 21.46 1.07
N LYS A 175 -10.63 20.40 0.42
CA LYS A 175 -9.83 20.53 -0.81
C LYS A 175 -10.60 20.20 -2.07
N LEU A 176 -11.49 19.20 -2.03
CA LEU A 176 -12.26 18.80 -3.21
C LEU A 176 -13.70 19.34 -3.19
N LYS A 177 -14.16 19.91 -2.06
CA LYS A 177 -15.52 20.45 -1.88
C LYS A 177 -16.58 19.44 -2.29
N ILE A 178 -16.51 18.23 -1.72
CA ILE A 178 -17.43 17.14 -2.06
C ILE A 178 -18.90 17.50 -1.79
N SER A 179 -19.15 18.37 -0.81
CA SER A 179 -20.48 18.95 -0.55
C SER A 179 -21.12 19.63 -1.75
N ASN A 180 -20.34 20.14 -2.71
CA ASN A 180 -20.89 20.75 -3.92
C ASN A 180 -21.34 19.73 -4.99
N TYR A 181 -21.06 18.44 -4.79
CA TYR A 181 -21.43 17.38 -5.73
C TYR A 181 -22.75 16.68 -5.39
N PHE A 182 -23.26 16.88 -4.17
CA PHE A 182 -24.53 16.35 -3.68
C PHE A 182 -25.53 17.49 -3.47
#